data_AF-A0A8B6XB81-F1
#
_entry.id   AF-A0A8B6XB81-F1
#
_cell.length_a   1.000
_cell.length_b   1.000
_cell.length_c   1.000
_cell.angle_alpha   90.00
_cell.angle_beta   90.00
_cell.angle_gamma   90.00
#
_symmetry.space_group_name_H-M   'P 1'
#
loop_
_entity.id
_entity.type
_entity.pdbx_description
1 polymer ?
#
loop_
_entity_poly.entity_id
_entity_poly.type
_entity_poly.pdbx_seq_one_letter_code
_entity_poly.pdbx_strand_id
1 'polypeptide(L)'
;MVAPGVLVTNARFVSGNQTIAMRNIAAVRSAVIVAKRFWTIVHAVVCGLLFLLALKLLADAAAIVSLPFFAVAGFLFIRSISAVAKCRDRYVVMVTTNAGESEALSSNNGLLIQNVEAAITKAIIARG
;
A
#
# COMPACT_ATOMS: atom_id res chain seq x y z
N MET A 1 -12.91 16.86 -13.26
CA MET A 1 -12.12 15.61 -13.12
C MET A 1 -11.03 15.87 -12.08
N VAL A 2 -10.86 15.01 -11.08
CA VAL A 2 -9.95 15.28 -9.93
C VAL A 2 -8.59 14.60 -10.13
N ALA A 3 -8.58 13.41 -10.72
CA ALA A 3 -7.38 12.67 -11.10
C ALA A 3 -7.70 11.74 -12.29
N PRO A 4 -6.69 11.17 -12.98
CA PRO A 4 -6.91 10.14 -14.00
C PRO A 4 -7.77 9.00 -13.44
N GLY A 5 -8.91 8.70 -14.09
CA GLY A 5 -9.84 7.66 -13.64
C GLY A 5 -10.70 8.00 -12.40
N VAL A 6 -10.62 9.24 -11.88
CA VAL A 6 -11.43 9.71 -10.76
C VAL A 6 -12.20 10.98 -11.14
N LEU A 7 -13.53 10.84 -11.18
CA LEU A 7 -14.46 11.93 -11.50
C LEU A 7 -15.40 12.17 -10.32
N VAL A 8 -15.33 13.37 -9.75
CA VAL A 8 -16.30 13.86 -8.76
C VAL A 8 -17.18 14.91 -9.44
N THR A 9 -18.50 14.72 -9.35
CA THR A 9 -19.52 15.66 -9.80
C THR A 9 -20.60 15.79 -8.73
N ASN A 10 -21.48 16.78 -8.85
CA ASN A 10 -22.60 16.98 -7.92
C ASN A 10 -23.59 15.80 -7.89
N ALA A 11 -23.66 15.03 -8.98
CA ALA A 11 -24.59 13.90 -9.08
C ALA A 11 -23.92 12.54 -8.80
N ARG A 12 -22.64 12.37 -9.14
CA ARG A 12 -21.95 11.08 -9.15
C ARG A 12 -20.48 11.21 -8.77
N PHE A 13 -20.00 10.22 -8.04
CA PHE A 13 -18.58 9.91 -7.88
C PHE A 13 -18.26 8.65 -8.68
N VAL A 14 -17.23 8.74 -9.51
CA VAL A 14 -16.71 7.63 -10.31
C VAL A 14 -15.24 7.44 -9.93
N SER A 15 -14.88 6.22 -9.56
CA SER A 15 -13.53 5.81 -9.16
C SER A 15 -13.24 4.44 -9.76
N GLY A 16 -12.44 4.42 -10.83
CA GLY A 16 -12.15 3.18 -11.57
C GLY A 16 -13.44 2.49 -12.05
N ASN A 17 -13.75 1.33 -11.48
CA ASN A 17 -14.93 0.53 -11.82
C ASN A 17 -16.14 0.75 -10.89
N GLN A 18 -16.03 1.67 -9.92
CA GLN A 18 -17.12 2.00 -9.00
C GLN A 18 -17.77 3.33 -9.40
N THR A 19 -19.11 3.35 -9.41
CA THR A 19 -19.89 4.58 -9.57
C THR A 19 -20.91 4.67 -8.45
N ILE A 20 -20.80 5.73 -7.65
CA ILE A 20 -21.67 5.96 -6.50
C ILE A 20 -22.44 7.27 -6.77
N ALA A 21 -23.77 7.20 -6.69
CA ALA A 21 -24.59 8.40 -6.75
C ALA A 21 -24.32 9.26 -5.51
N MET A 22 -24.04 10.55 -5.71
CA MET A 22 -23.73 11.47 -4.60
C MET A 22 -24.78 11.36 -3.51
N ARG A 23 -26.08 11.37 -3.86
CA ARG A 23 -27.21 11.27 -2.91
C ARG A 23 -27.12 10.12 -1.90
N ASN A 24 -26.39 9.05 -2.21
CA ASN A 24 -26.24 7.89 -1.33
C ASN A 24 -25.05 8.04 -0.36
N ILE A 25 -24.18 9.02 -0.59
CA ILE A 25 -23.03 9.33 0.25
C ILE A 25 -23.50 10.25 1.38
N ALA A 26 -23.39 9.78 2.62
CA ALA A 26 -23.70 10.55 3.82
C ALA A 26 -22.47 11.30 4.35
N ALA A 27 -21.31 10.65 4.36
CA ALA A 27 -20.05 11.23 4.81
C ALA A 27 -18.87 10.67 4.02
N VAL A 28 -17.76 11.40 4.01
CA VAL A 28 -16.49 10.99 3.43
C VAL A 28 -15.39 11.26 4.45
N ARG A 29 -14.41 10.35 4.54
CA ARG A 29 -13.19 10.56 5.33
C ARG A 29 -11.99 9.92 4.65
N SER A 30 -10.83 10.54 4.78
CA SER A 30 -9.57 9.86 4.48
C SER A 30 -9.10 8.99 5.64
N ALA A 31 -8.52 7.84 5.34
CA ALA A 31 -7.88 6.96 6.30
C ALA A 31 -6.53 6.47 5.79
N VAL A 32 -5.62 6.15 6.71
CA VAL A 32 -4.30 5.62 6.39
C VAL A 32 -4.24 4.17 6.84
N ILE A 33 -4.07 3.26 5.88
CA ILE A 33 -3.79 1.86 6.13
C ILE A 33 -2.27 1.71 6.19
N VAL A 34 -1.75 1.71 7.42
CA VAL A 34 -0.33 1.52 7.70
C VAL A 34 0.08 0.12 7.26
N ALA A 35 1.12 0.02 6.43
CA ALA A 35 1.63 -1.27 6.03
C ALA A 35 2.23 -1.99 7.25
N LYS A 36 1.87 -3.26 7.45
CA LYS A 36 2.48 -4.09 8.50
C LYS A 36 3.92 -4.43 8.11
N ARG A 37 4.85 -3.54 8.45
CA ARG A 37 6.29 -3.69 8.12
C ARG A 37 7.04 -4.61 9.08
N PHE A 38 6.49 -4.86 10.27
CA PHE A 38 7.16 -5.63 11.32
C PHE A 38 7.69 -6.98 10.82
N TRP A 39 6.81 -7.80 10.24
CA TRP A 39 7.20 -9.12 9.74
C TRP A 39 8.22 -9.04 8.59
N THR A 40 8.06 -8.08 7.68
CA THR A 40 8.98 -7.90 6.56
C THR A 40 10.38 -7.48 7.03
N ILE A 41 10.45 -6.61 8.04
CA ILE A 41 11.71 -6.16 8.64
C ILE A 41 12.38 -7.32 9.38
N VAL A 42 11.64 -8.06 10.21
CA VAL A 42 12.16 -9.24 10.93
C VAL A 42 12.73 -10.26 9.94
N HIS A 43 12.01 -10.56 8.86
CA HIS A 43 12.49 -11.49 7.84
C HIS A 43 13.77 -11.00 7.15
N ALA A 44 13.84 -9.71 6.80
CA ALA A 44 15.02 -9.13 6.18
C ALA A 44 16.26 -9.17 7.10
N VAL A 45 16.08 -8.91 8.39
CA VAL A 45 17.15 -8.99 9.40
C VAL A 45 17.66 -10.43 9.55
N VAL A 46 16.74 -11.41 9.66
CA VAL A 46 17.11 -12.83 9.79
C VAL A 46 17.84 -13.33 8.53
N CYS A 47 17.33 -13.02 7.34
CA CYS A 47 18.00 -13.39 6.09
C CYS A 47 19.37 -12.69 5.94
N GLY A 48 19.49 -11.43 6.38
CA GLY A 48 20.77 -10.70 6.38
C GLY A 48 21.80 -11.35 7.31
N LEU A 49 21.40 -11.76 8.51
CA LEU A 49 22.27 -12.49 9.44
C LEU A 49 22.72 -13.83 8.87
N LEU A 50 21.82 -14.59 8.26
CA LEU A 50 22.15 -15.86 7.60
C LEU A 50 23.12 -15.65 6.42
N PHE A 51 22.96 -14.58 5.66
CA PHE A 51 23.86 -14.23 4.57
C PHE A 51 25.27 -13.87 5.07
N LEU A 52 25.38 -13.08 6.15
CA LEU A 52 26.67 -12.76 6.77
C LEU A 52 27.36 -14.01 7.33
N LEU A 53 26.59 -14.92 7.94
CA LEU A 53 27.11 -16.21 8.41
C LEU A 53 27.61 -17.07 7.25
N ALA A 54 26.85 -17.13 6.14
CA ALA A 54 27.26 -17.84 4.93
C ALA A 54 28.56 -17.24 4.33
N LEU A 55 28.70 -15.92 4.34
CA LEU A 55 29.87 -15.22 3.83
C LEU A 55 31.12 -15.52 4.68
N LYS A 56 30.98 -15.62 6.00
CA LYS A 56 32.05 -16.06 6.91
C LYS A 56 32.46 -17.52 6.63
N LEU A 57 31.49 -18.42 6.49
CA LEU A 57 31.73 -19.85 6.20
C LEU A 57 32.37 -20.10 4.83
N LEU A 58 32.12 -19.22 3.85
CA LEU A 58 32.76 -19.26 2.54
C LEU A 58 34.25 -18.86 2.62
N ALA A 59 34.62 -17.95 3.53
CA ALA A 59 35.99 -17.48 3.71
C ALA A 59 36.91 -18.54 4.37
N ASP A 60 36.38 -19.39 5.25
CA ASP A 60 37.14 -20.42 5.98
C ASP A 60 37.38 -21.73 5.18
N ALA A 61 37.36 -21.67 3.85
CA ALA A 61 37.71 -22.78 2.93
C ALA A 61 36.85 -24.07 2.97
N ALA A 62 35.66 -24.05 3.57
CA ALA A 62 34.64 -25.10 3.41
C ALA A 62 33.84 -24.98 2.09
N ALA A 63 34.52 -24.60 1.01
CA ALA A 63 33.96 -23.97 -0.20
C ALA A 63 32.93 -24.82 -0.97
N ILE A 64 33.05 -26.15 -0.94
CA ILE A 64 32.21 -27.06 -1.74
C ILE A 64 30.77 -27.11 -1.20
N VAL A 65 30.58 -27.00 0.12
CA VAL A 65 29.26 -27.03 0.77
C VAL A 65 28.70 -25.61 0.94
N SER A 66 29.57 -24.59 1.06
CA SER A 66 29.15 -23.21 1.32
C SER A 66 28.67 -22.45 0.08
N LEU A 67 29.08 -22.83 -1.13
CA LEU A 67 28.66 -22.17 -2.37
C LEU A 67 27.13 -22.22 -2.65
N PRO A 68 26.44 -23.38 -2.59
CA PRO A 68 24.99 -23.43 -2.77
C PRO A 68 24.24 -22.73 -1.62
N PHE A 69 24.76 -22.81 -0.39
CA PHE A 69 24.18 -22.13 0.77
C PHE A 69 24.25 -20.61 0.62
N PHE A 70 25.38 -20.09 0.12
CA PHE A 70 25.58 -18.68 -0.16
C PHE A 70 24.63 -18.18 -1.27
N ALA A 71 24.46 -18.94 -2.35
CA ALA A 71 23.55 -18.59 -3.45
C ALA A 71 22.09 -18.50 -2.97
N VAL A 72 21.64 -19.45 -2.14
CA VAL A 72 20.28 -19.45 -1.57
C VAL A 72 20.10 -18.28 -0.59
N ALA A 73 21.06 -18.06 0.31
CA ALA A 73 21.01 -16.94 1.26
C ALA A 73 20.99 -15.58 0.54
N GLY A 74 21.82 -15.41 -0.49
CA GLY A 74 21.84 -14.19 -1.31
C GLY A 74 20.52 -13.96 -2.06
N PHE A 75 19.94 -15.00 -2.64
CA PHE A 75 18.63 -14.92 -3.30
C PHE A 75 17.52 -14.51 -2.32
N LEU A 76 17.47 -15.13 -1.13
CA LEU A 76 16.50 -14.79 -0.09
C LEU A 76 16.68 -13.36 0.41
N PHE A 77 17.92 -12.90 0.56
CA PHE A 77 18.22 -11.53 0.95
C PHE A 77 17.71 -10.51 -0.07
N ILE A 78 18.00 -10.69 -1.36
CA ILE A 78 17.52 -9.81 -2.44
C ILE A 78 15.98 -9.78 -2.49
N ARG A 79 15.35 -10.95 -2.33
CA ARG A 79 13.88 -11.08 -2.22
C ARG A 79 13.33 -10.31 -1.03
N SER A 80 13.98 -10.37 0.12
CA SER A 80 13.54 -9.68 1.34
C SER A 80 13.62 -8.15 1.19
N ILE A 81 14.71 -7.62 0.61
CA ILE A 81 14.86 -6.18 0.33
C ILE A 81 13.78 -5.70 -0.63
N SER A 82 13.54 -6.47 -1.70
CA SER A 82 12.51 -6.18 -2.68
C SER A 82 11.10 -6.18 -2.07
N ALA A 83 10.85 -7.01 -1.07
CA ALA A 83 9.58 -7.05 -0.35
C ALA A 83 9.40 -5.83 0.55
N VAL A 84 10.45 -5.42 1.28
CA VAL A 84 10.43 -4.19 2.12
C VAL A 84 10.14 -2.96 1.26
N ALA A 85 10.76 -2.84 0.08
CA ALA A 85 10.56 -1.71 -0.82
C ALA A 85 9.10 -1.55 -1.32
N LYS A 86 8.32 -2.64 -1.32
CA LYS A 86 6.92 -2.68 -1.75
C LYS A 86 5.93 -2.42 -0.61
N CYS A 87 6.35 -2.51 0.65
CA CYS A 87 5.52 -2.22 1.81
C CYS A 87 5.35 -0.71 2.01
N ARG A 88 4.50 -0.07 1.19
CA ARG A 88 4.13 1.34 1.34
C ARG A 88 2.76 1.46 2.01
N ASP A 89 2.58 2.56 2.75
CA ASP A 89 1.30 2.88 3.36
C ASP A 89 0.29 3.21 2.26
N ARG A 90 -0.96 2.75 2.46
CA ARG A 90 -2.05 2.99 1.53
C ARG A 90 -2.99 4.03 2.13
N TYR A 91 -3.22 5.10 1.38
CA TYR A 91 -4.19 6.11 1.72
C TYR A 91 -5.51 5.73 1.04
N VAL A 92 -6.61 5.78 1.79
CA VAL A 92 -7.91 5.37 1.31
C VAL A 92 -8.96 6.44 1.55
N VAL A 93 -9.90 6.57 0.62
CA VAL A 93 -11.14 7.33 0.81
C VAL A 93 -12.20 6.33 1.26
N MET A 94 -12.68 6.52 2.49
CA MET A 94 -13.83 5.79 3.00
C MET A 94 -15.09 6.63 2.79
N VAL A 95 -16.13 5.98 2.27
CA VAL A 95 -17.42 6.60 2.00
C VAL A 95 -18.45 5.92 2.88
N THR A 96 -19.16 6.72 3.69
CA THR A 96 -20.30 6.24 4.48
C THR A 96 -21.56 6.42 3.65
N THR A 97 -22.28 5.33 3.43
CA THR A 97 -23.58 5.31 2.76
C THR A 97 -24.64 4.74 3.69
N ASN A 98 -25.91 4.82 3.28
CA ASN A 98 -27.02 4.19 4.03
C ASN A 98 -26.87 2.66 4.14
N ALA A 99 -26.04 2.03 3.28
CA ALA A 99 -25.76 0.60 3.32
C ALA A 99 -24.54 0.25 4.20
N GLY A 100 -23.86 1.25 4.77
CA GLY A 100 -22.64 1.09 5.55
C GLY A 100 -21.45 1.87 4.99
N GLU A 101 -20.29 1.66 5.61
CA GLU A 101 -19.02 2.27 5.23
C GLU A 101 -18.23 1.35 4.29
N SER A 102 -17.72 1.90 3.19
CA SER A 102 -16.90 1.15 2.24
C SER A 102 -15.71 1.96 1.72
N GLU A 103 -14.65 1.24 1.35
CA GLU A 103 -13.50 1.81 0.65
C GLU A 103 -13.88 2.11 -0.81
N ALA A 104 -13.80 3.38 -1.20
CA ALA A 104 -14.23 3.83 -2.52
C ALA A 104 -13.06 4.17 -3.46
N LEU A 105 -11.89 4.48 -2.90
CA LEU A 105 -10.65 4.71 -3.64
C LEU A 105 -9.45 4.43 -2.72
N SER A 106 -8.41 3.81 -3.25
CA SER A 106 -7.11 3.70 -2.58
C SER A 106 -5.96 4.14 -3.47
N SER A 107 -4.94 4.74 -2.86
CA SER A 107 -3.74 5.21 -3.54
C SER A 107 -2.54 5.26 -2.58
N ASN A 108 -1.34 5.16 -3.13
CA ASN A 108 -0.10 5.41 -2.38
C ASN A 108 0.21 6.92 -2.28
N ASN A 109 -0.57 7.77 -2.94
CA ASN A 109 -0.42 9.23 -2.93
C ASN A 109 -1.45 9.86 -2.00
N GLY A 110 -1.02 10.28 -0.81
CA GLY A 110 -1.90 10.91 0.18
C GLY A 110 -2.52 12.23 -0.29
N LEU A 111 -1.79 13.04 -1.07
CA LEU A 111 -2.32 14.29 -1.62
C LEU A 111 -3.49 14.04 -2.58
N LEU A 112 -3.41 12.99 -3.38
CA LEU A 112 -4.51 12.61 -4.28
C LEU A 112 -5.76 12.26 -3.48
N ILE A 113 -5.62 11.47 -2.41
CA ILE A 113 -6.74 11.06 -1.56
C ILE A 113 -7.36 12.27 -0.85
N GLN A 114 -6.53 13.19 -0.34
CA GLN A 114 -7.00 14.42 0.29
C GLN A 114 -7.74 15.34 -0.70
N ASN A 115 -7.24 15.46 -1.93
CA ASN A 115 -7.91 16.23 -2.98
C ASN A 115 -9.28 15.63 -3.37
N VAL A 116 -9.37 14.30 -3.43
CA VAL A 116 -10.62 13.59 -3.71
C VAL A 116 -11.62 13.75 -2.57
N GLU A 117 -11.17 13.59 -1.31
CA GLU A 117 -11.99 13.85 -0.13
C GLU A 117 -12.55 15.27 -0.15
N ALA A 118 -11.68 16.28 -0.33
CA ALA A 118 -12.11 17.67 -0.39
C ALA A 118 -13.10 17.95 -1.52
N ALA A 119 -12.92 17.32 -2.69
CA ALA A 119 -13.85 17.45 -3.81
C ALA A 119 -15.22 16.81 -3.50
N ILE A 120 -15.24 15.63 -2.87
CA ILE A 120 -16.49 14.97 -2.46
C ILE A 120 -17.19 15.81 -1.39
N THR A 121 -16.47 16.29 -0.38
CA THR A 121 -17.03 17.16 0.67
C THR A 121 -17.65 18.43 0.07
N LYS A 122 -16.97 19.08 -0.87
CA LYS A 122 -17.54 20.23 -1.58
C LYS A 122 -18.80 19.88 -2.38
N ALA A 123 -18.83 18.72 -3.04
CA ALA A 123 -20.00 18.25 -3.77
C ALA A 123 -21.18 17.90 -2.85
N ILE A 124 -20.89 17.40 -1.64
CA ILE A 124 -21.90 17.16 -0.59
C ILE A 124 -22.51 18.48 -0.14
N ILE A 125 -21.69 19.49 0.18
CA ILE A 125 -22.17 20.81 0.61
C ILE A 125 -22.95 21.50 -0.52
N ALA A 126 -22.47 21.42 -1.76
CA ALA A 126 -23.12 22.08 -2.89
C ALA A 126 -24.52 21.54 -3.23
N ARG A 127 -24.89 20.36 -2.73
CA ARG A 127 -26.22 19.77 -2.96
C ARG A 127 -27.21 20.05 -1.81
N GLY A 128 -26.75 20.61 -0.69
CA GLY A 128 -27.49 20.79 0.56
C GLY A 128 -26.62 21.34 1.66
#